data_AF-A0AAU6UDE2-F1
#
_entry.id   AF-A0AAU6UDE2-F1
#
_cell.length_a   1.000
_cell.length_b   1.000
_cell.length_c   1.000
_cell.angle_alpha   90.00
_cell.angle_beta   90.00
_cell.angle_gamma   90.00
#
_symmetry.space_group_name_H-M   'P 1'
#
loop_
_entity.id
_entity.type
_entity.pdbx_description
1 polymer ?
#
loop_
_entity_poly.entity_id
_entity_poly.type
_entity_poly.pdbx_seq_one_letter_code
_entity_poly.pdbx_strand_id
1 'polypeptide(L)'
;MRLPNPYSLVETLGKLRDGLAVTCNEDALALLEKAITKASDDRVYAKQFEETLLQGSSIEIRECLSCFGDYFERSRDTPPYYPHHDAVNDIDCALYAILFDAAHPDTEQAYE
;
A
#
# COMPACT_ATOMS: atom_id res chain seq x y z
N MET A 1 -13.04 -3.04 -8.44
CA MET A 1 -13.92 -3.78 -7.51
C MET A 1 -13.35 -3.52 -6.12
N ARG A 2 -14.14 -3.01 -5.16
CA ARG A 2 -13.64 -2.68 -3.81
C ARG A 2 -13.84 -3.90 -2.91
N LEU A 3 -12.76 -4.50 -2.44
CA LEU A 3 -12.82 -5.60 -1.47
C LEU A 3 -12.95 -4.99 -0.07
N PRO A 4 -13.88 -5.49 0.78
CA PRO A 4 -13.96 -5.03 2.15
C PRO A 4 -12.70 -5.45 2.90
N ASN A 5 -12.12 -4.55 3.71
CA ASN A 5 -11.03 -4.90 4.62
C ASN A 5 -11.61 -5.49 5.92
N PRO A 6 -11.42 -6.79 6.20
CA PRO A 6 -11.93 -7.41 7.42
C PRO A 6 -11.01 -7.20 8.63
N TYR A 7 -9.81 -6.65 8.41
CA TYR A 7 -8.79 -6.49 9.43
C TYR A 7 -8.85 -5.11 10.07
N SER A 8 -8.40 -5.01 11.33
CA SER A 8 -8.10 -3.73 11.94
C SER A 8 -6.92 -3.03 11.25
N LEU A 9 -6.72 -1.73 11.53
CA LEU A 9 -5.57 -1.00 11.02
C LEU A 9 -4.23 -1.67 11.41
N VAL A 10 -4.11 -2.10 12.67
CA VAL A 10 -2.88 -2.73 13.19
C VAL A 10 -2.60 -4.04 12.46
N GLU A 11 -3.63 -4.87 12.25
CA GLU A 11 -3.50 -6.12 11.51
C GLU A 11 -3.18 -5.88 10.02
N THR A 12 -3.82 -4.89 9.40
CA THR A 12 -3.54 -4.48 8.01
C THR A 12 -2.08 -4.08 7.84
N LEU A 13 -1.57 -3.22 8.72
CA LEU A 13 -0.17 -2.77 8.68
C LEU A 13 0.82 -3.90 8.96
N GLY A 14 0.49 -4.83 9.87
CA GLY A 14 1.30 -6.02 10.13
C GLY A 14 1.40 -6.90 8.89
N LYS A 15 0.27 -7.23 8.28
CA LYS A 15 0.23 -8.05 7.05
C LYS A 15 0.93 -7.39 5.87
N LEU A 16 0.82 -6.06 5.74
CA LEU A 16 1.54 -5.31 4.71
C LEU A 16 3.06 -5.40 4.91
N ARG A 17 3.55 -5.23 6.14
CA ARG A 17 4.97 -5.41 6.44
C ARG A 17 5.45 -6.81 6.11
N ASP A 18 4.70 -7.83 6.52
CA ASP A 18 5.05 -9.23 6.26
C ASP A 18 5.07 -9.51 4.74
N GLY A 19 4.04 -9.07 4.01
CA GLY A 19 3.94 -9.27 2.57
C GLY A 19 5.05 -8.57 1.77
N LEU A 20 5.39 -7.32 2.13
CA LEU A 20 6.46 -6.57 1.48
C LEU A 20 7.86 -7.07 1.87
N ALA A 21 8.02 -7.63 3.07
CA ALA A 21 9.27 -8.28 3.49
C ALA A 21 9.52 -9.59 2.73
N VAL A 22 8.47 -10.38 2.46
CA VAL A 22 8.57 -11.61 1.66
C VAL A 22 9.02 -11.32 0.22
N THR A 23 8.61 -10.19 -0.35
CA THR A 23 8.98 -9.78 -1.72
C THR A 23 10.32 -9.03 -1.78
N CYS A 24 11.03 -8.88 -0.65
CA CYS A 24 12.28 -8.12 -0.52
C CYS A 24 12.17 -6.68 -1.06
N ASN A 25 10.99 -6.06 -0.92
CA ASN A 25 10.75 -4.74 -1.48
C ASN A 25 11.13 -3.63 -0.49
N GLU A 26 12.42 -3.31 -0.45
CA GLU A 26 12.99 -2.35 0.50
C GLU A 26 12.39 -0.95 0.34
N ASP A 27 12.12 -0.51 -0.89
CA ASP A 27 11.57 0.82 -1.17
C ASP A 27 10.10 0.94 -0.73
N ALA A 28 9.28 -0.09 -0.96
CA ALA A 28 7.90 -0.14 -0.49
C ALA A 28 7.83 -0.20 1.05
N LEU A 29 8.69 -1.00 1.69
CA LEU A 29 8.80 -1.06 3.14
C LEU A 29 9.21 0.31 3.71
N ALA A 30 10.23 0.95 3.13
CA ALA A 30 10.67 2.26 3.58
C ALA A 30 9.59 3.34 3.42
N LEU A 31 8.80 3.28 2.34
CA LEU A 31 7.67 4.18 2.13
C LEU A 31 6.54 3.92 3.14
N LEU A 32 6.22 2.66 3.42
CA LEU A 32 5.23 2.29 4.43
C LEU A 32 5.64 2.78 5.82
N GLU A 33 6.90 2.60 6.22
CA GLU A 33 7.40 3.10 7.52
C GLU A 33 7.37 4.63 7.61
N LYS A 34 7.65 5.34 6.52
CA LYS A 34 7.50 6.81 6.46
C LYS A 34 6.05 7.22 6.67
N ALA A 35 5.09 6.54 6.03
CA ALA A 35 3.67 6.79 6.22
C ALA A 35 3.23 6.55 7.67
N ILE A 36 3.66 5.44 8.27
CA ILE A 36 3.36 5.12 9.68
C ILE A 36 3.96 6.16 10.64
N THR A 37 5.20 6.59 10.38
CA THR A 37 5.85 7.63 11.17
C THR A 37 5.08 8.95 11.07
N LYS A 38 4.73 9.37 9.85
CA LYS A 38 3.93 10.58 9.64
C LYS A 38 2.55 10.49 10.32
N ALA A 39 1.88 9.34 10.26
CA ALA A 39 0.61 9.12 10.95
C ALA A 39 0.74 9.19 12.48
N SER A 40 1.91 8.89 13.02
CA SER A 40 2.16 9.04 14.46
C SER A 40 2.29 10.51 14.88
N ASP A 41 2.82 11.36 13.99
CA ASP A 41 3.08 12.78 14.25
C ASP A 41 1.91 13.71 13.83
N ASP A 42 1.12 13.31 12.85
CA ASP A 42 0.06 14.12 12.22
C ASP A 42 -1.29 13.39 12.30
N ARG A 43 -2.15 13.85 13.21
CA ARG A 43 -3.48 13.25 13.44
C ARG A 43 -4.43 13.36 12.23
N VAL A 44 -4.29 14.41 11.42
CA VAL A 44 -5.13 14.59 10.23
C VAL A 44 -4.72 13.55 9.19
N TYR A 45 -3.42 13.42 8.96
CA TYR A 45 -2.88 12.38 8.12
C TYR A 45 -3.20 10.98 8.64
N ALA A 46 -3.10 10.74 9.96
CA ALA A 46 -3.39 9.45 10.58
C ALA A 46 -4.79 8.97 10.25
N LYS A 47 -5.78 9.86 10.40
CA LYS A 47 -7.18 9.56 10.09
C LYS A 47 -7.37 9.25 8.61
N GLN A 48 -6.78 10.07 7.73
CA GLN A 48 -6.85 9.82 6.29
C GLN A 48 -6.18 8.49 5.93
N PHE A 49 -5.01 8.20 6.47
CA PHE A 49 -4.26 6.98 6.21
C PHE A 49 -5.02 5.73 6.67
N GLU A 50 -5.66 5.77 7.84
CA GLU A 50 -6.54 4.71 8.32
C GLU A 50 -7.74 4.50 7.40
N GLU A 51 -8.48 5.58 7.07
CA GLU A 51 -9.65 5.52 6.18
C GLU A 51 -9.26 4.96 4.81
N THR A 52 -8.11 5.37 4.28
CA THR A 52 -7.57 4.90 3.01
C THR A 52 -7.19 3.41 3.05
N LEU A 53 -6.52 2.93 4.09
CA LEU A 53 -6.13 1.50 4.17
C LEU A 53 -7.32 0.56 4.43
N LEU A 54 -8.36 1.05 5.11
CA LEU A 54 -9.52 0.23 5.46
C LEU A 54 -10.62 0.28 4.39
N GLN A 55 -10.76 1.40 3.69
CA GLN A 55 -11.90 1.66 2.81
C GLN A 55 -11.55 2.31 1.48
N GLY A 56 -10.30 2.72 1.29
CA GLY A 56 -9.84 3.43 0.12
C GLY A 56 -9.67 2.54 -1.12
N SER A 57 -9.59 3.21 -2.25
CA SER A 57 -9.24 2.67 -3.56
C SER A 57 -7.73 2.83 -3.84
N SER A 58 -7.24 2.19 -4.91
CA SER A 58 -5.86 2.36 -5.39
C SER A 58 -5.49 3.83 -5.65
N ILE A 59 -6.46 4.64 -6.09
CA ILE A 59 -6.26 6.08 -6.30
C ILE A 59 -6.09 6.79 -4.95
N GLU A 60 -6.95 6.52 -3.97
CA GLU A 60 -6.87 7.13 -2.65
C GLU A 60 -5.61 6.70 -1.88
N ILE A 61 -5.14 5.45 -2.07
CA ILE A 61 -3.85 4.98 -1.55
C ILE A 61 -2.70 5.79 -2.13
N ARG A 62 -2.72 6.00 -3.46
CA ARG A 62 -1.72 6.82 -4.14
C ARG A 62 -1.74 8.26 -3.66
N GLU A 63 -2.92 8.88 -3.57
CA GLU A 63 -3.09 10.24 -3.06
C GLU A 63 -2.60 10.39 -1.61
N CYS A 64 -2.89 9.41 -0.76
CA CYS A 64 -2.41 9.39 0.62
C CYS A 64 -0.88 9.33 0.70
N LEU A 65 -0.25 8.54 -0.17
CA LEU A 65 1.21 8.41 -0.21
C LEU A 65 1.90 9.59 -0.92
N SER A 66 1.18 10.39 -1.72
CA SER A 66 1.73 11.57 -2.43
C SER A 66 2.33 12.67 -1.56
N CYS A 67 2.20 12.58 -0.24
CA CYS A 67 2.99 13.41 0.67
C CYS A 67 4.50 13.11 0.64
N PHE A 68 4.92 11.97 0.08
CA PHE A 68 6.32 11.54 -0.01
C PHE A 68 6.91 11.59 -1.42
N GLY A 69 6.12 11.95 -2.44
CA GLY A 69 6.54 12.01 -3.84
C GLY A 69 5.36 12.27 -4.77
N ASP A 70 5.63 12.65 -6.02
CA ASP A 70 4.58 12.77 -7.03
C ASP A 70 4.35 11.43 -7.73
N TYR A 71 3.36 10.67 -7.24
CA TYR A 71 3.00 9.37 -7.79
C TYR A 71 2.04 9.45 -8.99
N PHE A 72 1.65 10.65 -9.38
CA PHE A 72 0.91 10.94 -10.61
C PHE A 72 1.82 11.54 -11.70
N GLU A 73 3.11 11.76 -11.40
CA GLU A 73 4.09 12.27 -12.34
C GLU A 73 4.12 11.37 -13.59
N ARG A 74 4.16 11.99 -14.77
CA ARG A 74 4.33 11.25 -16.02
C ARG A 74 5.69 10.57 -16.05
N SER A 75 5.78 9.50 -16.84
CA SER A 75 7.06 8.87 -17.14
C SER A 75 8.07 9.90 -17.65
N ARG A 76 9.30 9.82 -17.13
CA ARG A 76 10.41 10.66 -17.60
C ARG A 76 10.96 10.11 -18.91
N ASP A 77 11.66 10.94 -19.68
CA ASP A 77 12.37 10.49 -20.89
C ASP A 77 13.76 9.87 -20.58
N THR A 78 14.18 9.90 -19.31
CA THR A 78 15.46 9.36 -18.84
C THR A 78 15.29 8.47 -17.62
N PRO A 79 16.14 7.45 -17.42
CA PRO A 79 16.08 6.60 -16.24
C PRO A 79 16.31 7.34 -14.91
N PRO A 80 15.65 6.94 -13.81
CA PRO A 80 14.56 5.96 -13.76
C PRO A 80 13.28 6.56 -14.37
N TYR A 81 12.70 5.83 -15.33
CA TYR A 81 11.55 6.29 -16.11
C TYR A 81 10.28 6.47 -15.26
N TYR A 82 10.17 5.73 -14.15
CA TYR A 82 9.06 5.76 -13.20
C TYR A 82 9.57 5.89 -11.76
N PRO A 83 10.14 7.04 -11.37
CA PRO A 83 10.93 7.20 -10.14
C PRO A 83 10.18 6.94 -8.83
N HIS A 84 8.86 6.88 -8.90
CA HIS A 84 7.99 6.78 -7.73
C HIS A 84 6.90 5.70 -7.89
N HIS A 85 6.72 5.11 -9.07
CA HIS A 85 5.53 4.28 -9.31
C HIS A 85 5.58 2.91 -8.63
N ASP A 86 6.79 2.34 -8.49
CA ASP A 86 6.96 0.94 -8.11
C ASP A 86 6.57 0.72 -6.64
N ALA A 87 7.17 1.46 -5.70
CA ALA A 87 6.88 1.30 -4.28
C ALA A 87 5.39 1.47 -3.90
N VAL A 88 4.67 2.41 -4.52
CA VAL A 88 3.23 2.59 -4.28
C VAL A 88 2.41 1.48 -4.91
N ASN A 89 2.77 1.04 -6.12
CA ASN A 89 2.14 -0.12 -6.73
C ASN A 89 2.32 -1.37 -5.89
N ASP A 90 3.51 -1.57 -5.33
CA ASP A 90 3.79 -2.75 -4.53
C ASP A 90 3.00 -2.76 -3.22
N ILE A 91 2.81 -1.60 -2.58
CA ILE A 91 1.91 -1.45 -1.42
C ILE A 91 0.46 -1.74 -1.82
N ASP A 92 -0.03 -1.16 -2.92
CA ASP A 92 -1.40 -1.37 -3.40
C ASP A 92 -1.66 -2.84 -3.78
N CYS A 93 -0.72 -3.47 -4.50
CA CYS A 93 -0.76 -4.88 -4.86
C CYS A 93 -0.73 -5.79 -3.63
N ALA A 94 0.15 -5.52 -2.66
CA ALA A 94 0.21 -6.28 -1.42
C ALA A 94 -1.09 -6.17 -0.62
N LEU A 95 -1.66 -4.96 -0.51
CA LEU A 95 -2.95 -4.76 0.13
C LEU A 95 -4.04 -5.53 -0.60
N TYR A 96 -4.10 -5.44 -1.92
CA TYR A 96 -5.08 -6.15 -2.72
C TYR A 96 -4.98 -7.67 -2.53
N ALA A 97 -3.77 -8.24 -2.53
CA ALA A 97 -3.56 -9.66 -2.29
C ALA A 97 -4.08 -10.08 -0.90
N ILE A 98 -3.76 -9.30 0.14
CA ILE A 98 -4.24 -9.55 1.51
C ILE A 98 -5.78 -9.55 1.58
N LEU A 99 -6.41 -8.58 0.92
CA LEU A 99 -7.87 -8.46 0.87
C LEU A 99 -8.52 -9.56 0.03
N PHE A 100 -7.86 -9.95 -1.05
CA PHE A 100 -8.34 -11.00 -1.94
C PHE A 100 -8.32 -12.37 -1.26
N ASP A 101 -7.22 -12.70 -0.58
CA ASP A 101 -7.09 -13.93 0.21
C ASP A 101 -8.13 -13.97 1.34
N ALA A 102 -8.39 -12.83 1.99
CA ALA A 102 -9.40 -12.74 3.04
C ALA A 102 -10.83 -12.91 2.52
N ALA A 103 -11.11 -12.42 1.31
CA ALA A 103 -12.41 -12.55 0.65
C ALA A 103 -12.64 -13.95 0.07
N HIS A 104 -11.58 -14.71 -0.21
CA HIS A 104 -11.65 -16.03 -0.83
C HIS A 104 -10.75 -17.05 -0.11
N PRO A 105 -11.05 -17.40 1.15
CA PRO A 105 -10.21 -18.26 1.98
C PRO A 105 -10.01 -19.69 1.42
N ASP A 106 -10.88 -20.14 0.51
CA ASP A 106 -10.81 -21.46 -0.14
C ASP A 106 -10.05 -21.44 -1.47
N THR A 107 -9.45 -20.30 -1.86
CA THR A 107 -8.60 -20.23 -3.05
C THR A 107 -7.22 -20.73 -2.66
N GLU A 108 -7.01 -22.04 -2.70
CA GLU A 108 -5.66 -22.58 -2.79
C GLU A 108 -4.97 -21.88 -3.96
N GLN A 109 -3.86 -21.20 -3.66
CA GLN A 109 -3.05 -20.51 -4.66
C GLN A 109 -2.54 -21.55 -5.67
N ALA A 110 -3.28 -21.73 -6.76
CA ALA A 110 -2.81 -22.43 -7.94
C ALA A 110 -1.84 -21.50 -8.67
N TYR A 111 -0.60 -21.45 -8.17
CA TYR A 111 0.53 -20.92 -8.90
C TYR A 111 0.89 -21.94 -10.01
N GLU A 112 0.65 -21.56 -11.27
CA GLU A 112 1.23 -22.22 -12.47
C GLU A 112 2.60 -21.63 -12.81
#